data_AF-A0A8J3EVX6-F1
#
_entry.id   AF-A0A8J3EVX6-F1
#
_cell.length_a   1.000
_cell.length_b   1.000
_cell.length_c   1.000
_cell.angle_alpha   90.00
_cell.angle_beta   90.00
_cell.angle_gamma   90.00
#
_symmetry.space_group_name_H-M   'P 1'
#
loop_
_entity.id
_entity.type
_entity.pdbx_description
1 polymer ?
#
loop_
_entity_poly.entity_id
_entity_poly.type
_entity_poly.pdbx_seq_one_letter_code
_entity_poly.pdbx_strand_id
1 'polypeptide(L)'
;MIPKYPYYSYEEKCKQVPITFPPQHQDMQPGIESIMNPVPISDNPDYNGSGKLAGKVAIITGGDSGIGRAVAIGFAKEGANLVIAYLYEREDAEATKKMVEQYGQQCLLIEGDLRQP
;
A
#
# COMPACT_ATOMS: atom_id res chain seq x y z
N MET A 1 -25.20 20.67 -36.00
CA MET A 1 -23.92 21.20 -35.52
C MET A 1 -24.24 22.17 -34.39
N ILE A 2 -23.78 21.95 -33.16
CA ILE A 2 -24.11 22.84 -32.03
C ILE A 2 -23.26 24.11 -32.19
N PRO A 3 -23.85 25.33 -32.17
CA PRO A 3 -23.09 26.56 -32.25
C PRO A 3 -22.16 26.68 -31.03
N LYS A 4 -20.85 26.78 -31.29
CA LYS A 4 -19.85 27.10 -30.27
C LYS A 4 -19.61 28.60 -30.30
N TYR A 5 -19.93 29.27 -29.20
CA TYR A 5 -19.61 30.70 -29.04
C TYR A 5 -18.11 30.89 -28.78
N PRO A 6 -17.50 31.96 -29.31
CA PRO A 6 -16.11 32.27 -29.02
C PRO A 6 -15.94 32.73 -27.56
N TYR A 7 -14.89 32.24 -26.90
CA TYR A 7 -14.45 32.78 -25.61
C TYR A 7 -13.77 34.14 -25.84
N TYR A 8 -14.12 35.15 -25.04
CA TYR A 8 -13.61 36.52 -25.19
C TYR A 8 -12.27 36.76 -24.47
N SER A 9 -12.01 36.04 -23.37
CA SER A 9 -10.77 36.14 -22.59
C SER A 9 -10.65 34.95 -21.64
N TYR A 10 -9.46 34.81 -21.03
CA TYR A 10 -9.20 33.87 -19.95
C TYR A 10 -8.75 34.65 -18.71
N GLU A 11 -9.04 34.12 -17.52
CA GLU A 11 -8.56 34.64 -16.24
C GLU A 11 -7.68 33.58 -15.59
N GLU A 12 -6.47 33.96 -15.18
CA GLU A 12 -5.58 33.09 -14.41
C GLU A 12 -5.88 33.26 -12.91
N LYS A 13 -6.27 32.17 -12.24
CA LYS A 13 -6.56 32.18 -10.79
C LYS A 13 -5.49 31.42 -10.03
N CYS A 14 -4.57 32.14 -9.40
CA CYS A 14 -3.61 31.58 -8.45
C CYS A 14 -4.32 31.22 -7.14
N LYS A 15 -4.24 29.96 -6.71
CA LYS A 15 -4.72 29.50 -5.40
C LYS A 15 -3.54 29.01 -4.59
N GLN A 16 -3.47 29.41 -3.32
CA GLN A 16 -2.57 28.76 -2.38
C GLN A 16 -3.12 27.37 -2.08
N VAL A 17 -2.31 26.35 -2.35
CA VAL A 17 -2.62 24.96 -2.04
C VAL A 17 -1.71 24.55 -0.88
N PRO A 18 -2.25 24.01 0.22
CA PRO A 18 -1.41 23.52 1.30
C PRO A 18 -0.53 22.39 0.80
N ILE A 19 0.77 22.47 1.08
CA ILE A 19 1.71 21.39 0.79
C ILE A 19 1.56 20.37 1.92
N THR A 20 0.91 19.24 1.61
CA THR A 20 0.59 18.21 2.60
C THR A 20 1.77 17.29 2.93
N PHE A 21 2.76 17.20 2.03
CA PHE A 21 3.91 16.30 2.15
C PHE A 21 5.20 16.98 1.69
N PRO A 22 6.36 16.64 2.27
CA PRO A 22 7.63 17.16 1.79
C PRO A 22 7.91 16.65 0.36
N PRO A 23 8.50 17.49 -0.51
CA PRO A 23 8.94 17.05 -1.83
C PRO A 23 9.91 15.87 -1.72
N GLN A 24 9.63 14.77 -2.43
CA GLN A 24 10.45 13.57 -2.45
C GLN A 24 10.29 12.81 -3.78
N HIS A 25 11.30 12.06 -4.18
CA HIS A 25 11.32 11.24 -5.39
C HIS A 25 12.17 9.98 -5.17
N GLN A 26 11.88 8.91 -5.90
CA GLN A 26 12.70 7.71 -5.94
C GLN A 26 12.97 7.35 -7.41
N ASP A 27 14.24 7.11 -7.74
CA ASP A 27 14.68 6.91 -9.13
C ASP A 27 14.32 5.51 -9.70
N MET A 28 13.86 4.59 -8.84
CA MET A 28 13.55 3.21 -9.21
C MET A 28 12.09 2.85 -8.89
N GLN A 29 11.54 1.95 -9.71
CA GLN A 29 10.25 1.32 -9.48
C GLN A 29 10.42 -0.22 -9.53
N PRO A 30 9.82 -0.98 -8.61
CA PRO A 30 9.02 -0.54 -7.45
C PRO A 30 9.76 0.31 -6.42
N GLY A 31 9.03 1.22 -5.78
CA GLY A 31 9.57 2.11 -4.75
C GLY A 31 9.66 1.42 -3.39
N ILE A 32 10.49 1.97 -2.52
CA ILE A 32 10.69 1.49 -1.14
C ILE A 32 9.88 2.37 -0.18
N GLU A 33 9.01 1.76 0.61
CA GLU A 33 8.17 2.46 1.57
C GLU A 33 8.96 2.97 2.78
N SER A 34 9.98 2.22 3.21
CA SER A 34 10.81 2.56 4.38
C SER A 34 11.52 3.92 4.29
N ILE A 35 11.74 4.44 3.08
CA ILE A 35 12.43 5.71 2.82
C ILE A 35 11.48 6.90 2.56
N MET A 36 10.15 6.67 2.60
CA MET A 36 9.16 7.73 2.42
C MET A 36 9.07 8.65 3.64
N ASN A 37 8.75 9.92 3.42
CA ASN A 37 8.52 10.89 4.49
C ASN A 37 7.22 11.69 4.27
N PRO A 38 6.19 11.55 5.11
CA PRO A 38 6.08 10.59 6.19
C PRO A 38 5.94 9.15 5.64
N VAL A 39 6.26 8.17 6.49
CA VAL A 39 5.96 6.77 6.19
C VAL A 39 4.44 6.58 6.13
N PRO A 40 3.91 5.83 5.14
CA PRO A 40 2.49 5.51 5.08
C PRO A 40 1.96 4.85 6.36
N ILE A 41 0.74 5.22 6.74
CA ILE A 41 0.01 4.57 7.83
C ILE A 41 -0.68 3.35 7.24
N SER A 42 -0.12 2.17 7.48
CA SER A 42 -0.64 0.90 6.98
C SER A 42 -1.47 0.13 8.01
N ASP A 43 -1.41 0.52 9.28
CA ASP A 43 -2.17 -0.08 10.36
C ASP A 43 -2.99 0.96 11.12
N ASN A 44 -4.23 0.60 11.45
CA ASN A 44 -5.06 1.33 12.39
C ASN A 44 -5.16 0.52 13.70
N PRO A 45 -4.51 0.96 14.80
CA PRO A 45 -4.52 0.22 16.07
C PRO A 45 -5.93 0.09 16.67
N ASP A 46 -6.87 0.99 16.33
CA ASP A 46 -8.25 0.93 16.83
C ASP A 46 -9.12 -0.09 16.09
N TYR A 47 -8.65 -0.62 14.95
CA TYR A 47 -9.36 -1.67 14.22
C TYR A 47 -9.19 -3.01 14.93
N ASN A 48 -10.30 -3.53 15.47
CA ASN A 48 -10.39 -4.84 16.08
C ASN A 48 -11.07 -5.81 15.11
N GLY A 49 -10.35 -6.86 14.71
CA GLY A 49 -10.90 -7.88 13.81
C GLY A 49 -12.04 -8.66 14.44
N SER A 50 -12.95 -9.14 13.59
CA SER A 50 -14.14 -9.90 14.01
C SER A 50 -14.09 -11.37 13.59
N GLY A 51 -12.92 -11.85 13.15
CA GLY A 51 -12.70 -13.24 12.75
C GLY A 51 -13.32 -13.60 11.39
N LYS A 52 -13.57 -12.62 10.51
CA LYS A 52 -14.23 -12.86 9.20
C LYS A 52 -13.47 -13.82 8.30
N LEU A 53 -12.15 -13.93 8.50
CA LEU A 53 -11.25 -14.76 7.70
C LEU A 53 -10.56 -15.84 8.54
N ALA A 54 -11.10 -16.16 9.72
CA ALA A 54 -10.51 -17.11 10.64
C ALA A 54 -10.22 -18.47 9.95
N GLY A 55 -8.96 -18.91 10.05
CA GLY A 55 -8.50 -20.18 9.50
C GLY A 55 -8.33 -20.20 7.98
N LYS A 56 -8.43 -19.06 7.30
CA LYS A 56 -8.12 -18.94 5.86
C LYS A 56 -6.64 -18.70 5.64
N VAL A 57 -6.20 -19.01 4.41
CA VAL A 57 -4.90 -18.61 3.89
C VAL A 57 -5.15 -17.66 2.72
N ALA A 58 -4.54 -16.47 2.76
CA ALA A 58 -4.64 -15.49 1.69
C ALA A 58 -3.28 -15.27 1.03
N ILE A 59 -3.28 -15.22 -0.30
CA ILE A 59 -2.11 -14.90 -1.10
C ILE A 59 -2.28 -13.48 -1.62
N ILE A 60 -1.32 -12.60 -1.31
CA ILE A 60 -1.33 -11.18 -1.70
C ILE A 60 -0.08 -10.90 -2.52
N THR A 61 -0.26 -10.55 -3.78
CA THR A 61 0.80 -10.05 -4.67
C THR A 61 0.96 -8.54 -4.47
N GLY A 62 2.20 -8.07 -4.27
CA GLY A 62 2.49 -6.70 -3.85
C GLY A 62 2.07 -6.42 -2.41
N GLY A 63 2.12 -7.44 -1.55
CA GLY A 63 1.71 -7.34 -0.15
C GLY A 63 2.77 -6.75 0.78
N ASP A 64 3.96 -6.41 0.27
CA ASP A 64 5.10 -5.89 1.01
C ASP A 64 4.96 -4.42 1.44
N SER A 65 4.17 -3.63 0.69
CA SER A 65 4.06 -2.18 0.88
C SER A 65 2.67 -1.65 0.48
N GLY A 66 2.43 -0.37 0.77
CA GLY A 66 1.26 0.41 0.40
C GLY A 66 -0.07 -0.24 0.80
N ILE A 67 -0.96 -0.35 -0.18
CA ILE A 67 -2.30 -0.92 0.02
C ILE A 67 -2.20 -2.42 0.32
N GLY A 68 -1.27 -3.14 -0.32
CA GLY A 68 -1.09 -4.57 -0.09
C GLY A 68 -0.69 -4.86 1.35
N ARG A 69 0.22 -4.06 1.92
CA ARG A 69 0.57 -4.11 3.35
C ARG A 69 -0.64 -3.89 4.25
N ALA A 70 -1.43 -2.83 4.00
CA ALA A 70 -2.62 -2.54 4.80
C ALA A 70 -3.67 -3.67 4.74
N VAL A 71 -3.85 -4.27 3.56
CA VAL A 71 -4.73 -5.44 3.37
C VAL A 71 -4.18 -6.66 4.10
N ALA A 72 -2.88 -6.93 4.03
CA ALA A 72 -2.25 -8.06 4.75
C ALA A 72 -2.46 -7.95 6.26
N ILE A 73 -2.27 -6.76 6.83
CA ILE A 73 -2.49 -6.48 8.26
C ILE A 73 -3.98 -6.65 8.61
N GLY A 74 -4.89 -6.08 7.81
CA GLY A 74 -6.33 -6.25 8.02
C GLY A 74 -6.77 -7.71 7.97
N PHE A 75 -6.22 -8.49 7.04
CA PHE A 75 -6.51 -9.93 6.93
C PHE A 75 -5.96 -10.71 8.12
N ALA A 76 -4.78 -10.35 8.61
CA ALA A 76 -4.20 -10.94 9.81
C ALA A 76 -5.09 -10.69 11.03
N LYS A 77 -5.59 -9.46 11.19
CA LYS A 77 -6.55 -9.10 12.25
C LYS A 77 -7.86 -9.89 12.15
N GLU A 78 -8.30 -10.22 10.94
CA GLU A 78 -9.47 -11.07 10.71
C GLU A 78 -9.18 -12.58 10.85
N GLY A 79 -7.95 -12.98 11.21
CA GLY A 79 -7.58 -14.36 11.53
C GLY A 79 -7.12 -15.21 10.35
N ALA A 80 -6.67 -14.59 9.25
CA ALA A 80 -6.07 -15.29 8.12
C ALA A 80 -4.55 -15.44 8.28
N ASN A 81 -4.00 -16.57 7.83
CA ASN A 81 -2.57 -16.70 7.54
C ASN A 81 -2.27 -16.13 6.15
N LEU A 82 -1.04 -15.64 5.95
CA LEU A 82 -0.66 -14.85 4.77
C LEU A 82 0.47 -15.50 3.98
N VAL A 83 0.40 -15.34 2.67
CA VAL A 83 1.52 -15.47 1.74
C VAL A 83 1.64 -14.15 0.99
N ILE A 84 2.81 -13.51 1.07
CA ILE A 84 3.09 -12.23 0.41
C ILE A 84 4.10 -12.48 -0.71
N ALA A 85 3.69 -12.19 -1.94
CA ALA A 85 4.57 -12.20 -3.10
C ALA A 85 5.00 -10.77 -3.46
N TYR A 86 6.29 -10.53 -3.69
CA TYR A 86 6.87 -9.21 -3.96
C TYR A 86 8.13 -9.35 -4.84
N LEU A 87 8.68 -8.23 -5.36
CA LEU A 87 9.74 -8.29 -6.36
C LEU A 87 11.16 -8.34 -5.75
N TYR A 88 11.57 -7.29 -5.05
CA TYR A 88 12.91 -7.18 -4.42
C TYR A 88 12.93 -6.38 -3.10
N GLU A 89 11.79 -5.81 -2.69
CA GLU A 89 11.59 -4.90 -1.57
C GLU A 89 11.64 -5.65 -0.21
N ARG A 90 12.73 -6.40 0.04
CA ARG A 90 12.85 -7.33 1.17
C ARG A 90 12.60 -6.69 2.53
N GLU A 91 13.11 -5.49 2.74
CA GLU A 91 12.93 -4.77 4.01
C GLU A 91 11.45 -4.47 4.27
N ASP A 92 10.73 -4.02 3.23
CA ASP A 92 9.29 -3.74 3.30
C ASP A 92 8.47 -5.02 3.50
N ALA A 93 8.85 -6.10 2.82
CA ALA A 93 8.22 -7.41 2.99
C ALA A 93 8.42 -7.96 4.42
N GLU A 94 9.63 -7.84 4.97
CA GLU A 94 9.92 -8.24 6.35
C GLU A 94 9.18 -7.39 7.38
N ALA A 95 9.05 -6.08 7.14
CA ALA A 95 8.26 -5.19 7.98
C ALA A 95 6.79 -5.63 8.01
N THR A 96 6.21 -5.91 6.84
CA THR A 96 4.83 -6.40 6.76
C THR A 96 4.65 -7.75 7.44
N LYS A 97 5.59 -8.69 7.23
CA LYS A 97 5.59 -9.99 7.91
C LYS A 97 5.55 -9.83 9.43
N LYS A 98 6.40 -8.96 9.99
CA LYS A 98 6.42 -8.70 11.44
C LYS A 98 5.08 -8.15 11.93
N MET A 99 4.45 -7.24 11.19
CA MET A 99 3.14 -6.71 11.54
C MET A 99 2.04 -7.78 11.50
N VAL A 100 2.06 -8.69 10.51
CA VAL A 100 1.13 -9.83 10.46
C VAL A 100 1.34 -10.77 11.65
N GLU A 101 2.60 -11.09 11.96
CA GLU A 101 2.96 -11.99 13.07
C GLU A 101 2.61 -11.40 14.44
N GLN A 102 2.64 -10.07 14.60
CA GLN A 102 2.17 -9.37 15.81
C GLN A 102 0.68 -9.62 16.09
N TYR A 103 -0.13 -9.86 15.07
CA TYR A 103 -1.55 -10.22 15.19
C TYR A 103 -1.78 -11.74 15.31
N GLY A 104 -0.72 -12.51 15.56
CA GLY A 104 -0.79 -13.94 15.86
C GLY A 104 -0.99 -14.85 14.64
N GLN A 105 -0.84 -14.32 13.43
CA GLN A 105 -0.96 -15.08 12.19
C GLN A 105 0.40 -15.41 11.59
N GLN A 106 0.47 -16.47 10.78
CA GLN A 106 1.69 -16.85 10.09
C GLN A 106 1.82 -16.10 8.76
N CYS A 107 3.05 -15.76 8.37
CA CYS A 107 3.32 -15.09 7.10
C CYS A 107 4.52 -15.70 6.35
N LEU A 108 4.27 -16.18 5.14
CA LEU A 108 5.30 -16.64 4.21
C LEU A 108 5.62 -15.54 3.19
N LEU A 109 6.91 -15.30 2.98
CA LEU A 109 7.41 -14.33 2.01
C LEU A 109 7.91 -15.06 0.76
N ILE A 110 7.44 -14.62 -0.41
CA ILE A 110 7.83 -15.16 -1.72
C ILE A 110 8.37 -14.00 -2.56
N GLU A 111 9.69 -13.93 -2.67
CA GLU A 111 10.33 -13.02 -3.61
C GLU A 111 10.31 -13.62 -5.01
N GLY A 112 9.82 -12.88 -5.99
CA GLY A 112 9.76 -13.35 -7.37
C GLY A 112 9.20 -12.32 -8.34
N ASP A 113 9.71 -12.35 -9.57
CA ASP A 113 9.15 -11.57 -10.67
C ASP A 113 7.92 -12.29 -11.25
N LEU A 114 6.73 -11.78 -10.92
CA LEU A 114 5.46 -12.36 -11.37
C LEU A 114 5.23 -12.28 -12.89
N ARG A 115 6.10 -11.60 -13.65
CA ARG A 115 6.09 -11.62 -15.11
C ARG A 115 6.67 -12.93 -15.67
N GLN A 116 7.38 -13.70 -14.84
CA GLN A 116 8.01 -14.96 -15.22
C GLN A 116 7.06 -16.14 -14.88
N PRO A 117 6.78 -17.03 -15.83
CA PRO A 117 5.84 -18.16 -15.66
C PRO A 117 6.40 -19.32 -14.84
#